data_AF-A0A533XK25-F1
#
_entry.id   AF-A0A533XK25-F1
#
_cell.length_a   1.000
_cell.length_b   1.000
_cell.length_c   1.000
_cell.angle_alpha   90.00
_cell.angle_beta   90.00
_cell.angle_gamma   90.00
#
_symmetry.space_group_name_H-M   'P 1'
#
loop_
_entity.id
_entity.type
_entity.pdbx_description
1 polymer ?
#
loop_
_entity_poly.entity_id
_entity_poly.type
_entity_poly.pdbx_seq_one_letter_code
_entity_poly.pdbx_strand_id
1 'polypeptide(L)' 'PASCGRNFDELLRVVDSLQLTAKYKVATPVNWKDGQECIIVPAVSDDDAKKLFPKGYRAVKPYLRYTPQPNK' A
#
# COMPACT_ATOMS: atom_id res chain seq x y z
N PRO A 1 5.55 -13.14 24.49
CA PRO A 1 4.58 -13.76 25.42
C PRO A 1 5.08 -15.14 25.78
N ALA A 2 4.83 -15.61 27.00
CA ALA A 2 5.41 -16.87 27.48
C ALA A 2 4.86 -18.12 26.77
N SER A 3 3.70 -18.04 26.10
CA SER A 3 3.08 -19.16 25.36
C SER A 3 2.99 -18.95 23.84
N CYS A 4 2.92 -17.70 23.35
CA CYS A 4 2.90 -17.37 21.92
C CYS A 4 3.82 -16.18 21.62
N GLY A 5 4.99 -16.41 21.00
CA GLY A 5 5.94 -15.36 20.65
C GLY A 5 5.37 -14.28 19.72
N ARG A 6 5.96 -13.07 19.75
CA ARG A 6 5.67 -12.02 18.75
C ARG A 6 6.49 -12.29 17.49
N ASN A 7 5.93 -12.00 16.32
CA ASN A 7 6.69 -11.95 15.08
C ASN A 7 7.21 -10.52 14.86
N PHE A 8 8.53 -10.33 14.92
CA PHE A 8 9.15 -9.01 14.71
C PHE A 8 9.12 -8.57 13.25
N ASP A 9 9.14 -9.51 12.30
CA ASP A 9 8.98 -9.17 10.88
C ASP A 9 7.61 -8.53 10.65
N GLU A 10 6.56 -9.00 11.35
CA GLU A 10 5.23 -8.40 11.28
C GLU A 10 5.20 -7.00 11.89
N LEU A 11 5.95 -6.76 12.97
CA LEU A 11 6.05 -5.42 13.56
C LEU A 11 6.72 -4.44 12.58
N LEU A 12 7.83 -4.83 11.95
CA LEU A 12 8.51 -4.01 10.95
C LEU A 12 7.61 -3.76 9.73
N ARG A 13 6.98 -4.81 9.21
CA ARG A 13 6.06 -4.74 8.06
C ARG A 13 4.90 -3.76 8.31
N VAL A 14 4.33 -3.77 9.52
CA VAL A 14 3.25 -2.84 9.89
C VAL A 14 3.76 -1.41 10.00
N VAL A 15 4.95 -1.18 10.56
CA VAL A 15 5.56 0.17 10.62
C VAL A 15 5.81 0.72 9.22
N ASP A 16 6.38 -0.08 8.31
CA ASP A 16 6.63 0.33 6.92
C ASP A 16 5.31 0.69 6.21
N SER A 17 4.28 -0.13 6.39
CA SER A 17 2.93 0.14 5.88
C SER A 17 2.38 1.47 6.42
N LEU A 18 2.46 1.72 7.73
CA LEU A 18 1.96 2.96 8.33
C LEU A 18 2.70 4.20 7.78
N GLN A 19 4.03 4.12 7.66
CA GLN A 19 4.82 5.22 7.10
C GLN A 19 4.51 5.48 5.62
N LEU A 20 4.32 4.42 4.83
CA LEU A 20 3.98 4.51 3.41
C LEU A 20 2.60 5.16 3.22
N THR A 21 1.59 4.66 3.94
CA THR A 21 0.19 5.15 3.83
C THR A 21 0.00 6.55 4.42
N ALA A 22 0.86 6.99 5.34
CA ALA A 22 0.88 8.37 5.81
C ALA A 22 1.41 9.35 4.75
N LYS A 23 2.40 8.92 3.95
CA LYS A 23 3.06 9.78 2.94
C LYS A 23 2.36 9.77 1.58
N TYR A 24 1.75 8.66 1.21
CA TYR A 24 1.15 8.46 -0.11
C TYR A 24 -0.31 8.03 0.02
N LYS A 25 -1.14 8.40 -0.95
CA LYS A 25 -2.58 8.06 -0.98
C LYS A 25 -2.82 6.61 -1.41
N VAL A 26 -2.19 5.67 -0.71
CA VAL A 26 -2.28 4.23 -0.96
C VAL A 26 -2.63 3.46 0.32
N ALA A 27 -3.02 2.21 0.16
CA ALA A 27 -3.20 1.21 1.20
C ALA A 27 -2.41 -0.06 0.81
N THR A 28 -1.90 -0.78 1.80
CA THR A 28 -1.17 -2.04 1.56
C THR A 28 -2.13 -3.23 1.56
N PRO A 29 -2.11 -4.12 0.54
CA PRO A 29 -2.97 -5.31 0.50
C PRO A 29 -2.61 -6.35 1.57
N VAL A 30 -3.42 -7.41 1.65
CA VAL A 30 -3.13 -8.57 2.51
C VAL A 30 -1.76 -9.17 2.17
N ASN A 31 -1.00 -9.54 3.21
CA ASN A 31 0.35 -10.11 3.10
C ASN A 31 1.36 -9.23 2.33
N TRP A 32 1.08 -7.93 2.19
CA TRP A 32 1.99 -6.99 1.53
C TRP A 32 3.35 -6.95 2.22
N LYS A 33 4.40 -6.92 1.41
CA LYS A 33 5.80 -6.69 1.79
C LYS A 33 6.32 -5.44 1.09
N ASP A 34 7.27 -4.74 1.71
CA ASP A 34 7.92 -3.59 1.11
C ASP A 34 8.50 -3.93 -0.28
N GLY A 35 8.22 -3.08 -1.26
CA GLY A 35 8.47 -3.30 -2.68
C GLY A 35 7.25 -3.76 -3.49
N GLN A 36 6.22 -4.31 -2.86
CA GLN A 36 5.06 -4.87 -3.58
C GLN A 36 4.01 -3.82 -3.94
N GLU A 37 3.15 -4.17 -4.91
CA GLU A 37 2.05 -3.32 -5.35
C GLU A 37 1.14 -2.89 -4.18
N CYS A 38 0.70 -1.64 -4.23
CA CYS A 38 -0.21 -1.03 -3.28
C CYS A 38 -1.57 -0.77 -3.95
N ILE A 39 -2.59 -0.53 -3.14
CA ILE A 39 -3.94 -0.18 -3.61
C ILE A 39 -4.13 1.33 -3.47
N ILE A 40 -4.57 2.01 -4.52
CA ILE A 40 -4.92 3.43 -4.44
C ILE A 40 -6.18 3.59 -3.58
N VAL A 41 -6.14 4.50 -2.61
CA VAL A 41 -7.30 4.70 -1.73
C VAL A 41 -8.54 5.09 -2.54
N PRO A 42 -9.73 4.55 -2.23
CA PRO A 42 -10.93 4.78 -3.04
C PRO A 42 -11.34 6.25 -3.18
N ALA A 43 -10.95 7.10 -2.22
CA ALA A 43 -11.25 8.54 -2.23
C ALA A 43 -10.49 9.33 -3.30
N VAL A 44 -9.46 8.77 -3.94
CA VAL A 44 -8.70 9.45 -5.01
C VAL A 44 -9.44 9.30 -6.34
N SER A 45 -9.71 10.41 -7.02
CA SER A 45 -10.30 10.40 -8.37
C SER A 45 -9.35 9.78 -9.40
N ASP A 46 -9.85 9.32 -10.55
CA ASP A 46 -8.97 8.78 -11.60
C ASP A 46 -8.04 9.83 -12.21
N ASP A 47 -8.45 11.10 -12.25
CA ASP A 47 -7.61 12.19 -12.75
C ASP A 47 -6.49 12.55 -11.77
N ASP A 48 -6.76 12.49 -10.47
CA ASP A 48 -5.73 12.66 -9.45
C ASP A 48 -4.81 11.46 -9.38
N ALA A 49 -5.35 10.24 -9.57
CA ALA A 49 -4.55 9.02 -9.60
C ALA A 49 -3.47 9.07 -10.70
N LYS A 50 -3.81 9.55 -11.90
CA LYS A 50 -2.85 9.73 -13.01
C LYS A 50 -1.72 10.70 -12.67
N LYS A 51 -2.00 11.75 -11.87
CA LYS A 51 -1.00 12.76 -11.46
C LYS A 51 -0.13 12.24 -10.31
N LEU A 52 -0.75 11.61 -9.31
CA LEU A 52 -0.09 11.14 -8.09
C LEU A 52 0.74 9.87 -8.31
N PHE A 53 0.34 9.04 -9.28
CA PHE A 53 0.98 7.75 -9.56
C PHE A 53 1.49 7.70 -11.01
N PRO A 54 2.61 8.37 -11.33
CA PRO A 54 3.15 8.44 -12.70
C PRO A 54 3.64 7.08 -13.24
N LYS A 55 3.88 6.11 -12.35
CA LYS A 55 4.19 4.71 -12.71
C LYS A 55 2.98 3.95 -13.26
N GLY A 56 1.80 4.58 -13.28
CA GLY A 56 0.56 3.99 -13.71
C GLY A 56 -0.13 3.15 -12.64
N TYR A 57 -1.31 2.67 -12.97
CA TYR A 57 -2.10 1.78 -12.13
C TYR A 57 -3.00 0.86 -12.97
N ARG A 58 -3.32 -0.31 -12.42
CA ARG A 58 -4.22 -1.31 -12.98
C ARG A 58 -5.53 -1.33 -12.19
N ALA A 59 -6.63 -0.95 -12.84
CA ALA A 59 -7.97 -1.01 -12.25
C ALA A 59 -8.60 -2.39 -12.51
N VAL A 60 -8.73 -3.22 -11.46
CA VAL A 60 -9.47 -4.49 -11.53
C VAL A 60 -10.97 -4.23 -11.34
N LYS A 61 -11.28 -3.28 -10.44
CA LYS A 61 -12.62 -2.71 -10.21
C LYS A 61 -12.44 -1.21 -9.94
N PRO A 62 -13.51 -0.38 -10.04
CA PRO A 62 -13.40 1.06 -9.75
C PRO A 62 -12.81 1.37 -8.37
N TYR A 63 -13.10 0.54 -7.37
CA TYR A 63 -12.58 0.65 -6.00
C TYR A 63 -11.30 -0.15 -5.74
N LEU A 64 -10.86 -0.99 -6.69
CA LEU A 64 -9.69 -1.86 -6.56
C LEU A 64 -8.69 -1.55 -7.68
N ARG A 65 -7.82 -0.59 -7.39
CA ARG A 65 -6.82 -0.06 -8.31
C ARG A 65 -5.43 -0.31 -7.72
N TYR A 66 -4.65 -1.15 -8.39
CA TYR A 66 -3.28 -1.48 -8.00
C TYR A 66 -2.29 -0.53 -8.64
N THR A 67 -1.30 -0.06 -7.89
CA THR A 67 -0.20 0.76 -8.39
C THR A 67 1.12 0.25 -7.81
N PRO A 68 2.23 0.33 -8.55
CA PRO A 68 3.56 0.08 -7.97
C PRO A 68 3.78 0.96 -6.75
N GLN A 69 4.54 0.47 -5.78
CA GLN A 69 4.83 1.23 -4.58
C GLN A 69 5.49 2.59 -4.94
N PRO A 70 4.94 3.74 -4.50
CA PRO A 70 5.37 5.04 -5.02
C PRO A 70 6.86 5.36 -4.81
N ASN A 71 7.44 4.94 -3.67
CA ASN A 71 8.84 5.20 -3.32
C ASN A 71 9.83 4.10 -3.75
N LYS A 72 9.44 3.21 -4.67
CA LYS A 72 10.27 2.11 -5.17
C LYS A 72 10.45 2.17 -6.67
#